data_AF-A0A412YDF2-F1
#
_entry.id   AF-A0A412YDF2-F1
#
_cell.length_a   1.000
_cell.length_b   1.000
_cell.length_c   1.000
_cell.angle_alpha   90.00
_cell.angle_beta   90.00
_cell.angle_gamma   90.00
#
_symmetry.space_group_name_H-M   'P 1'
#
loop_
_entity.id
_entity.type
_entity.pdbx_description
1 polymer ?
#
loop_
_entity_poly.entity_id
_entity_poly.type
_entity_poly.pdbx_seq_one_letter_code
_entity_poly.pdbx_strand_id
1 'polypeptide(L)'
;MKESIMSFFNAPITNKVPAGVCSIAGLHAYISSDPHLKELTQIVRSTTENDKDFRKKKQTLLPYVTPAGVFSYCREQCIVVPSGAFVIDIDHLASIEEAMMWRDRLFADEVLQPDLAFVSPGAKGVKLFVPYRLTFTDTLENSFDNALHTAWDYLEWRHGLKADAANADMSRACFLAYDAECKLKNN
;
A
#
# COMPACT_ATOMS: atom_id res chain seq x y z
N MET A 1 18.59 -9.96 -7.00
CA MET A 1 17.64 -9.86 -5.88
C MET A 1 16.33 -10.48 -6.30
N LYS A 2 15.65 -11.20 -5.41
CA LYS A 2 14.34 -11.80 -5.71
C LYS A 2 13.32 -10.66 -5.65
N GLU A 3 12.59 -10.44 -6.74
CA GLU A 3 11.57 -9.38 -6.81
C GLU A 3 10.40 -9.72 -5.87
N SER A 4 9.99 -8.77 -5.02
CA SER A 4 8.84 -8.96 -4.11
C SER A 4 7.55 -9.07 -4.92
N ILE A 5 6.79 -10.14 -4.66
CA ILE A 5 5.52 -10.44 -5.33
C ILE A 5 4.37 -10.50 -4.33
N MET A 6 3.17 -10.14 -4.79
CA MET A 6 1.97 -10.08 -3.98
C MET A 6 0.71 -10.41 -4.77
N SER A 7 -0.35 -10.78 -4.06
CA SER A 7 -1.66 -11.00 -4.68
C SER A 7 -2.26 -9.69 -5.19
N PHE A 8 -2.84 -9.74 -6.38
CA PHE A 8 -3.67 -8.69 -6.96
C PHE A 8 -5.13 -9.14 -6.97
N PHE A 9 -6.03 -8.24 -6.58
CA PHE A 9 -7.47 -8.49 -6.53
C PHE A 9 -8.20 -7.45 -7.37
N ASN A 10 -9.09 -7.93 -8.23
CA ASN A 10 -10.07 -7.06 -8.88
C ASN A 10 -11.04 -6.52 -7.82
N ALA A 11 -11.51 -5.29 -8.02
CA ALA A 11 -12.66 -4.76 -7.28
C ALA A 11 -13.89 -5.67 -7.46
N PRO A 12 -14.85 -5.69 -6.52
CA PRO A 12 -14.88 -4.95 -5.26
C PRO A 12 -14.01 -5.59 -4.15
N ILE A 13 -13.85 -4.91 -3.02
CA ILE A 13 -13.11 -5.40 -1.82
C ILE A 13 -13.64 -6.74 -1.27
N THR A 14 -14.88 -7.10 -1.60
CA THR A 14 -15.49 -8.39 -1.24
C THR A 14 -14.98 -9.54 -2.09
N ASN A 15 -14.29 -9.28 -3.20
CA ASN A 15 -13.60 -10.30 -3.97
C ASN A 15 -12.32 -10.72 -3.23
N LYS A 16 -12.37 -11.87 -2.55
CA LYS A 16 -11.29 -12.37 -1.69
C LYS A 16 -10.41 -13.43 -2.34
N VAL A 17 -10.67 -13.80 -3.60
CA VAL A 17 -9.80 -14.70 -4.37
C VAL A 17 -8.91 -13.84 -5.27
N PRO A 18 -7.58 -14.01 -5.24
CA PRO A 18 -6.70 -13.23 -6.11
C PRO A 18 -7.04 -13.44 -7.58
N ALA A 19 -7.04 -12.35 -8.34
CA ALA A 19 -7.12 -12.39 -9.79
C ALA A 19 -5.76 -12.75 -10.42
N GLY A 20 -4.67 -12.55 -9.69
CA GLY A 20 -3.32 -12.88 -10.13
C GLY A 20 -2.28 -12.50 -9.10
N VAL A 21 -1.01 -12.56 -9.53
CA VAL A 21 0.16 -12.13 -8.77
C VAL A 21 0.84 -11.00 -9.53
N CYS A 22 1.24 -9.95 -8.83
CA CYS A 22 2.02 -8.85 -9.39
C CYS A 22 3.31 -8.65 -8.62
N SER A 23 4.33 -8.13 -9.30
CA SER A 23 5.55 -7.65 -8.66
C SER A 23 5.47 -6.16 -8.30
N ILE A 24 6.42 -5.66 -7.52
CA ILE A 24 6.52 -4.21 -7.25
C ILE A 24 6.68 -3.39 -8.54
N ALA A 25 7.51 -3.85 -9.50
CA ALA A 25 7.69 -3.13 -10.77
C ALA A 25 6.41 -3.17 -11.62
N GLY A 26 5.72 -4.31 -11.66
CA GLY A 26 4.42 -4.43 -12.33
C GLY A 26 3.35 -3.54 -11.69
N LEU A 27 3.36 -3.45 -10.36
CA LEU A 27 2.46 -2.59 -9.60
C LEU A 27 2.72 -1.10 -9.87
N HIS A 28 3.99 -0.69 -9.93
CA HIS A 28 4.38 0.67 -10.33
C HIS A 28 3.87 1.00 -11.74
N ALA A 29 4.09 0.12 -12.71
CA ALA A 29 3.62 0.34 -14.09
C ALA A 29 2.09 0.50 -14.14
N TYR A 30 1.37 -0.32 -13.38
CA TYR A 30 -0.08 -0.24 -13.27
C TYR A 30 -0.54 1.09 -12.64
N ILE A 31 0.05 1.49 -11.51
CA ILE A 31 -0.30 2.72 -10.79
C ILE A 31 0.02 3.98 -11.60
N SER A 32 1.16 4.02 -12.30
CA SER A 32 1.65 5.22 -13.00
C SER A 32 1.03 5.42 -14.38
N SER A 33 0.58 4.34 -15.03
CA SER A 33 0.31 4.38 -16.47
C SER A 33 -1.05 3.81 -16.88
N ASP A 34 -1.76 3.07 -16.02
CA ASP A 34 -3.02 2.44 -16.42
C ASP A 34 -4.17 3.46 -16.60
N PRO A 35 -4.74 3.60 -17.82
CA PRO A 35 -5.79 4.59 -18.07
C PRO A 35 -7.11 4.27 -17.35
N HIS A 36 -7.41 2.99 -17.13
CA HIS A 36 -8.65 2.60 -16.46
C HIS A 36 -8.58 2.91 -14.97
N LEU A 37 -7.46 2.60 -14.31
CA LEU A 37 -7.20 2.98 -12.93
C LEU A 37 -7.24 4.50 -12.76
N LYS A 38 -6.74 5.27 -13.74
CA LYS A 38 -6.84 6.74 -13.75
C LYS A 38 -8.29 7.21 -13.70
N GLU A 39 -9.14 6.68 -14.56
CA GLU A 39 -10.58 6.99 -14.59
C GLU A 39 -11.26 6.62 -13.26
N LEU A 40 -11.04 5.41 -12.77
CA LEU A 40 -11.62 4.95 -11.49
C LEU A 40 -11.16 5.81 -10.32
N THR A 41 -9.88 6.21 -10.30
CA THR A 41 -9.32 7.09 -9.28
C THR A 41 -9.99 8.46 -9.30
N GLN A 42 -10.24 9.03 -10.50
CA GLN A 42 -10.97 10.29 -10.63
C GLN A 42 -12.41 10.18 -10.10
N ILE A 43 -13.11 9.09 -10.41
CA ILE A 43 -14.48 8.83 -9.93
C ILE A 43 -14.54 8.71 -8.39
N VAL A 44 -13.52 8.11 -7.78
CA VAL A 44 -13.42 7.98 -6.32
C VAL A 44 -13.10 9.33 -5.68
N ARG A 45 -12.13 10.07 -6.23
CA ARG A 45 -11.74 11.40 -5.74
C ARG A 45 -12.87 12.42 -5.86
N SER A 46 -13.77 12.28 -6.83
CA SER A 46 -14.94 13.17 -6.96
C SER A 46 -15.98 13.03 -5.84
N THR A 47 -15.79 12.11 -4.89
CA THR A 47 -16.73 11.87 -3.78
C THR A 47 -16.15 12.10 -2.40
N THR A 48 -14.95 12.67 -2.30
CA THR A 48 -14.24 12.87 -1.03
C THR A 48 -14.93 13.82 -0.05
N GLU A 49 -15.91 14.61 -0.51
CA GLU A 49 -16.72 15.49 0.36
C GLU A 49 -17.73 14.71 1.20
N ASN A 50 -18.09 13.49 0.80
CA ASN A 50 -18.98 12.60 1.54
C ASN A 50 -18.27 11.29 1.87
N ASP A 51 -17.82 11.16 3.12
CA ASP A 51 -17.08 10.00 3.62
C ASP A 51 -17.75 8.66 3.32
N LYS A 52 -19.09 8.60 3.40
CA LYS A 52 -19.84 7.36 3.16
C LYS A 52 -19.78 6.98 1.68
N ASP A 53 -19.97 7.94 0.79
CA ASP A 53 -19.92 7.72 -0.65
C ASP A 53 -18.50 7.44 -1.12
N PHE A 54 -17.51 8.17 -0.61
CA PHE A 54 -16.10 7.91 -0.84
C PHE A 54 -15.71 6.49 -0.44
N ARG A 55 -16.02 6.07 0.79
CA ARG A 55 -15.72 4.71 1.28
C ARG A 55 -16.39 3.66 0.41
N LYS A 56 -17.67 3.85 0.06
CA LYS A 56 -18.42 2.93 -0.80
C LYS A 56 -17.76 2.82 -2.17
N LYS A 57 -17.52 3.94 -2.87
CA LYS A 57 -16.90 3.94 -4.20
C LYS A 57 -15.50 3.34 -4.19
N LYS A 58 -14.67 3.71 -3.21
CA LYS A 58 -13.32 3.14 -3.01
C LYS A 58 -13.38 1.61 -2.93
N GLN A 59 -14.28 1.09 -2.09
CA GLN A 59 -14.45 -0.35 -1.87
C GLN A 59 -15.07 -1.09 -3.06
N THR A 60 -15.90 -0.42 -3.88
CA THR A 60 -16.58 -1.07 -5.01
C THR A 60 -15.80 -0.98 -6.32
N LEU A 61 -15.00 0.07 -6.51
CA LEU A 61 -14.38 0.40 -7.80
C LEU A 61 -12.89 0.10 -7.86
N LEU A 62 -12.15 0.28 -6.77
CA LEU A 62 -10.69 0.18 -6.84
C LEU A 62 -10.21 -1.25 -6.61
N PRO A 63 -9.28 -1.73 -7.46
CA PRO A 63 -8.55 -2.95 -7.17
C PRO A 63 -7.64 -2.75 -5.96
N TYR A 64 -7.15 -3.86 -5.43
CA TYR A 64 -6.27 -3.84 -4.26
C TYR A 64 -5.26 -4.98 -4.30
N VAL A 65 -4.23 -4.87 -3.48
CA VAL A 65 -3.22 -5.92 -3.26
C VAL A 65 -3.15 -6.31 -1.79
N THR A 66 -2.47 -7.42 -1.50
CA THR A 66 -2.03 -7.78 -0.14
C THR A 66 -0.51 -7.63 -0.03
N PRO A 67 0.00 -6.49 0.44
CA PRO A 67 1.43 -6.17 0.40
C PRO A 67 2.33 -7.22 1.05
N ALA A 68 1.84 -7.92 2.08
CA ALA A 68 2.60 -8.95 2.81
C ALA A 68 2.90 -10.22 2.01
N GLY A 69 2.24 -10.44 0.87
CA GLY A 69 2.55 -11.62 0.05
C GLY A 69 1.46 -12.10 -0.90
N VAL A 70 1.71 -13.30 -1.41
CA VAL A 70 0.77 -14.10 -2.21
C VAL A 70 -0.08 -14.93 -1.25
N PHE A 71 -1.39 -14.86 -1.42
CA PHE A 71 -2.39 -15.56 -0.63
C PHE A 71 -3.25 -16.42 -1.56
N SER A 72 -3.74 -17.55 -1.09
CA SER A 72 -4.75 -18.34 -1.82
C SER A 72 -6.17 -17.77 -1.67
N TYR A 73 -6.38 -17.04 -0.58
CA TYR A 73 -7.60 -16.30 -0.25
C TYR A 73 -7.18 -15.14 0.65
N CYS A 74 -7.79 -13.96 0.54
CA CYS A 74 -7.45 -12.75 1.32
C CYS A 74 -7.84 -12.92 2.80
N ARG A 75 -7.01 -13.67 3.52
CA ARG A 75 -7.07 -13.99 4.95
C ARG A 75 -5.68 -14.45 5.41
N GLU A 76 -5.25 -14.07 6.60
CA GLU A 76 -3.87 -14.29 7.09
C GLU A 76 -3.41 -15.74 7.00
N GLN A 77 -4.25 -16.69 7.45
CA GLN A 77 -3.90 -18.12 7.45
C GLN A 77 -3.79 -18.73 6.04
N CYS A 78 -4.07 -17.95 4.99
CA CYS A 78 -4.04 -18.39 3.60
C CYS A 78 -2.82 -17.85 2.83
N ILE A 79 -1.82 -17.28 3.52
CA ILE A 79 -0.57 -16.88 2.90
C ILE A 79 0.17 -18.10 2.33
N VAL A 80 0.66 -17.96 1.10
CA VAL A 80 1.38 -19.00 0.36
C VAL A 80 2.85 -18.61 0.22
N VAL A 81 3.13 -17.35 -0.10
CA VAL A 81 4.49 -16.82 -0.24
C VAL A 81 4.56 -15.43 0.39
N PRO A 82 5.37 -15.20 1.44
CA PRO A 82 5.59 -13.86 1.95
C PRO A 82 6.38 -13.02 0.93
N SER A 83 5.97 -11.75 0.77
CA SER A 83 6.66 -10.79 -0.11
C SER A 83 7.95 -10.26 0.52
N GLY A 84 8.04 -10.24 1.86
CA GLY A 84 9.06 -9.49 2.58
C GLY A 84 8.82 -7.98 2.56
N ALA A 85 7.59 -7.53 2.33
CA ALA A 85 7.19 -6.13 2.38
C ALA A 85 5.90 -5.94 3.17
N PHE A 86 5.72 -4.76 3.75
CA PHE A 86 4.45 -4.30 4.32
C PHE A 86 4.08 -2.94 3.75
N VAL A 87 2.88 -2.46 4.05
CA VAL A 87 2.46 -1.10 3.65
C VAL A 87 2.35 -0.19 4.86
N ILE A 88 2.93 0.99 4.76
CA ILE A 88 2.61 2.12 5.64
C ILE A 88 1.56 2.95 4.92
N ASP A 89 0.43 3.18 5.58
CA ASP A 89 -0.65 4.04 5.11
C ASP A 89 -0.70 5.28 6.00
N ILE A 90 -0.54 6.44 5.39
CA ILE A 90 -0.66 7.74 6.07
C ILE A 90 -1.85 8.42 5.43
N ASP A 91 -2.81 8.84 6.23
CA ASP A 91 -4.02 9.54 5.78
C ASP A 91 -4.14 10.88 6.53
N HIS A 92 -5.23 11.61 6.27
CA HIS A 92 -5.57 12.89 6.91
C HIS A 92 -4.57 14.03 6.67
N LEU A 93 -3.83 13.98 5.57
CA LEU A 93 -3.05 15.14 5.09
C LEU A 93 -4.01 16.24 4.59
N ALA A 94 -3.56 17.49 4.65
CA ALA A 94 -4.38 18.66 4.37
C ALA A 94 -4.79 18.75 2.89
N SER A 95 -3.90 18.39 1.97
CA SER A 95 -4.13 18.51 0.52
C SER A 95 -3.38 17.47 -0.30
N ILE A 96 -3.65 17.46 -1.61
CA ILE A 96 -2.95 16.61 -2.58
C ILE A 96 -1.50 17.03 -2.75
N GLU A 97 -1.21 18.33 -2.69
CA GLU A 97 0.15 18.86 -2.75
C GLU A 97 0.96 18.39 -1.54
N GLU A 98 0.35 18.40 -0.35
CA GLU A 98 0.99 17.87 0.85
C GLU A 98 1.23 16.35 0.73
N ALA A 99 0.28 15.60 0.19
CA ALA A 99 0.45 14.18 -0.07
C ALA A 99 1.58 13.90 -1.08
N MET A 100 1.66 14.66 -2.16
CA MET A 100 2.75 14.53 -3.14
C MET A 100 4.12 14.85 -2.51
N MET A 101 4.19 15.92 -1.70
CA MET A 101 5.41 16.28 -0.97
C MET A 101 5.84 15.15 -0.02
N TRP A 102 4.91 14.60 0.77
CA TRP A 102 5.22 13.51 1.69
C TRP A 102 5.59 12.21 0.99
N ARG A 103 4.96 11.89 -0.16
CA ARG A 103 5.34 10.75 -0.99
C ARG A 103 6.81 10.87 -1.37
N ASP A 104 7.23 12.00 -1.91
CA ASP A 104 8.59 12.21 -2.39
C ASP A 104 9.60 12.23 -1.24
N ARG A 105 9.25 12.89 -0.13
CA ARG A 105 10.08 12.97 1.07
C ARG A 105 10.28 11.61 1.74
N LEU A 106 9.22 10.85 1.95
CA LEU A 106 9.30 9.54 2.61
C LEU A 106 9.89 8.47 1.67
N PHE A 107 9.74 8.63 0.36
CA PHE A 107 10.42 7.77 -0.60
C PHE A 107 11.95 7.94 -0.54
N ALA A 108 12.43 9.16 -0.31
CA ALA A 108 13.85 9.47 -0.11
C ALA A 108 14.36 9.18 1.32
N ASP A 109 13.53 8.62 2.20
CA ASP A 109 13.91 8.36 3.59
C ASP A 109 14.94 7.23 3.69
N GLU A 110 16.10 7.52 4.27
CA GLU A 110 17.24 6.61 4.35
C GLU A 110 17.02 5.43 5.29
N VAL A 111 16.03 5.50 6.20
CA VAL A 111 15.71 4.44 7.17
C VAL A 111 14.57 3.58 6.65
N LEU A 112 13.47 4.19 6.20
CA LEU A 112 12.32 3.46 5.66
C LEU A 112 12.64 2.78 4.33
N GLN A 113 13.41 3.45 3.47
CA GLN A 113 13.84 2.97 2.15
C GLN A 113 12.76 2.21 1.35
N PRO A 114 11.55 2.78 1.17
CA PRO A 114 10.45 2.08 0.52
C PRO A 114 10.80 1.70 -0.92
N ASP A 115 10.31 0.55 -1.36
CA ASP A 115 10.47 0.07 -2.74
C ASP A 115 9.47 0.74 -3.70
N LEU A 116 8.32 1.19 -3.18
CA LEU A 116 7.26 1.85 -3.94
C LEU A 116 6.57 2.92 -3.07
N ALA A 117 6.24 4.07 -3.64
CA ALA A 117 5.42 5.09 -2.98
C ALA A 117 4.42 5.74 -3.93
N PHE A 118 3.19 5.98 -3.48
CA PHE A 118 2.18 6.71 -4.26
C PHE A 118 1.16 7.44 -3.40
N VAL A 119 0.50 8.44 -3.98
CA VAL A 119 -0.59 9.19 -3.36
C VAL A 119 -1.85 8.32 -3.24
N SER A 120 -2.45 8.28 -2.04
CA SER A 120 -3.59 7.41 -1.72
C SER A 120 -4.86 7.73 -2.55
N PRO A 121 -5.84 6.82 -2.60
CA PRO A 121 -7.10 7.04 -3.32
C PRO A 121 -7.82 8.35 -3.00
N GLY A 122 -7.75 8.79 -1.73
CA GLY A 122 -8.41 10.02 -1.27
C GLY A 122 -7.65 11.31 -1.58
N ALA A 123 -6.47 11.24 -2.20
CA ALA A 123 -5.57 12.38 -2.45
C ALA A 123 -5.14 13.15 -1.19
N LYS A 124 -5.33 12.57 0.00
CA LYS A 124 -4.99 13.17 1.30
C LYS A 124 -4.18 12.21 2.16
N GLY A 125 -3.37 11.40 1.49
CA GLY A 125 -2.59 10.36 2.12
C GLY A 125 -1.56 9.79 1.17
N VAL A 126 -0.66 8.98 1.71
CA VAL A 126 0.41 8.31 0.98
C VAL A 126 0.53 6.86 1.42
N LYS A 127 0.87 6.00 0.46
CA LYS A 127 1.09 4.58 0.66
C LYS A 127 2.53 4.25 0.32
N LEU A 128 3.23 3.61 1.25
CA LEU A 128 4.64 3.23 1.10
C LEU A 128 4.77 1.72 1.25
N PHE A 129 5.39 1.05 0.28
CA PHE A 129 5.72 -0.36 0.37
C PHE A 129 7.13 -0.48 0.91
N VAL A 130 7.25 -0.92 2.15
CA VAL A 130 8.51 -0.94 2.90
C VAL A 130 9.00 -2.38 3.02
N PRO A 131 10.24 -2.67 2.57
CA PRO A 131 10.81 -4.00 2.74
C PRO A 131 11.17 -4.25 4.20
N TYR A 132 11.06 -5.50 4.63
CA TYR A 132 11.59 -5.96 5.91
C TYR A 132 12.32 -7.29 5.75
N ARG A 133 13.22 -7.57 6.69
CA ARG A 133 14.02 -8.80 6.67
C ARG A 133 13.31 -9.88 7.46
N LEU A 134 13.11 -11.02 6.83
CA LEU A 134 12.77 -12.26 7.52
C LEU A 134 14.04 -12.80 8.17
N THR A 135 14.01 -12.98 9.49
CA THR A 135 15.09 -13.66 10.22
C THR A 135 14.79 -15.16 10.27
N PHE A 136 15.83 -15.99 10.42
CA PHE A 136 15.63 -17.44 10.57
C PHE A 136 15.14 -17.85 11.96
N THR A 137 15.19 -16.93 12.93
CA THR A 137 14.90 -17.18 14.34
C THR A 137 13.47 -16.81 14.73
N ASP A 138 12.87 -15.84 14.03
CA ASP A 138 11.53 -15.36 14.32
C ASP A 138 10.49 -16.00 13.40
N THR A 139 9.25 -16.05 13.87
CA THR A 139 8.12 -16.37 13.00
C THR A 139 7.93 -15.25 11.98
N LEU A 140 7.25 -15.58 10.88
CA LEU A 140 6.87 -14.60 9.86
C LEU A 140 6.01 -13.47 10.45
N GLU A 141 5.04 -13.82 11.30
CA GLU A 141 4.16 -12.89 12.01
C GLU A 141 4.98 -11.96 12.91
N ASN A 142 5.84 -12.49 13.79
CA ASN A 142 6.68 -11.67 14.66
C ASN A 142 7.61 -10.74 13.87
N SER A 143 8.20 -11.22 12.78
CA SER A 143 9.05 -10.40 11.91
C SER A 143 8.27 -9.25 11.28
N PHE A 144 7.04 -9.53 10.82
CA PHE A 144 6.15 -8.55 10.22
C PHE A 144 5.70 -7.50 11.24
N ASP A 145 5.18 -7.94 12.39
CA ASP A 145 4.67 -7.07 13.46
C ASP A 145 5.77 -6.15 13.99
N ASN A 146 6.95 -6.70 14.27
CA ASN A 146 8.08 -5.91 14.76
C ASN A 146 8.52 -4.87 13.73
N ALA A 147 8.61 -5.23 12.45
CA ALA A 147 8.98 -4.30 11.39
C ALA A 147 7.94 -3.18 11.23
N LEU A 148 6.66 -3.54 11.26
CA LEU A 148 5.55 -2.60 11.12
C LEU A 148 5.52 -1.59 12.28
N HIS A 149 5.55 -2.07 13.52
CA HIS A 149 5.52 -1.20 14.70
C HIS A 149 6.77 -0.32 14.80
N THR A 150 7.95 -0.86 14.51
CA THR A 150 9.19 -0.07 14.49
C THR A 150 9.10 1.05 13.44
N ALA A 151 8.52 0.77 12.27
CA ALA A 151 8.35 1.78 11.24
C ALA A 151 7.31 2.86 11.63
N TRP A 152 6.25 2.49 12.35
CA TRP A 152 5.28 3.45 12.90
C TRP A 152 5.90 4.34 13.96
N ASP A 153 6.63 3.77 14.92
CA ASP A 153 7.34 4.52 15.97
C ASP A 153 8.36 5.48 15.35
N TYR A 154 9.12 5.01 14.36
CA TYR A 154 10.06 5.84 13.61
C TYR A 154 9.36 6.99 12.90
N LEU A 155 8.24 6.72 12.22
CA LEU A 155 7.49 7.72 11.48
C LEU A 155 6.95 8.83 12.40
N GLU A 156 6.40 8.45 13.57
CA GLU A 156 5.92 9.41 14.56
C GLU A 156 7.08 10.21 15.16
N TRP A 157 8.16 9.55 15.56
CA TRP A 157 9.32 10.20 16.17
C TRP A 157 10.05 11.15 15.20
N ARG A 158 10.31 10.71 13.97
CA ARG A 158 11.16 11.42 13.01
C ARG A 158 10.42 12.49 12.21
N HIS A 159 9.17 12.23 11.88
CA HIS A 159 8.36 13.05 10.96
C HIS A 159 7.10 13.60 11.60
N GLY A 160 6.72 13.18 12.81
CA GLY A 160 5.49 13.62 13.47
C GLY A 160 4.22 13.07 12.81
N LEU A 161 4.34 12.03 11.98
CA LEU A 161 3.23 11.44 11.23
C LEU A 161 2.77 10.14 11.89
N LYS A 162 1.47 9.89 11.86
CA LYS A 162 0.87 8.66 12.38
C LYS A 162 0.41 7.80 11.22
N ALA A 163 0.82 6.54 11.24
CA ALA A 163 0.27 5.54 10.32
C ALA A 163 -1.13 5.09 10.77
N ASP A 164 -1.95 4.62 9.84
CA ASP A 164 -3.22 3.99 10.15
C ASP A 164 -3.00 2.60 10.76
N ALA A 165 -3.25 2.49 12.07
CA ALA A 165 -3.12 1.26 12.85
C ALA A 165 -4.05 0.14 12.39
N ALA A 166 -5.07 0.44 11.58
CA ALA A 166 -5.91 -0.59 10.95
C ALA A 166 -5.13 -1.46 9.95
N ASN A 167 -3.89 -1.11 9.59
CA ASN A 167 -3.05 -1.88 8.69
C ASN A 167 -2.10 -2.88 9.38
N ALA A 168 -2.42 -3.29 10.60
CA ALA A 168 -1.65 -4.29 11.36
C ALA A 168 -1.65 -5.70 10.75
N ASP A 169 -2.68 -6.05 9.98
CA ASP A 169 -2.86 -7.42 9.51
C ASP A 169 -2.06 -7.73 8.23
N MET A 170 -1.46 -8.91 8.14
CA MET A 170 -0.72 -9.34 6.94
C MET A 170 -1.61 -9.45 5.69
N SER A 171 -2.88 -9.82 5.89
CA SER A 171 -3.86 -9.94 4.80
C SER A 171 -4.58 -8.62 4.48
N ARG A 172 -4.10 -7.50 5.03
CA ARG A 172 -4.72 -6.20 4.84
C ARG A 172 -4.70 -5.78 3.37
N ALA A 173 -5.88 -5.39 2.90
CA ALA A 173 -6.06 -4.87 1.56
C ALA A 173 -5.48 -3.45 1.43
N CYS A 174 -4.59 -3.27 0.45
CA CYS A 174 -4.07 -1.98 0.06
C CYS A 174 -4.72 -1.55 -1.27
N PHE A 175 -5.68 -0.63 -1.22
CA PHE A 175 -6.34 -0.10 -2.42
C PHE A 175 -5.35 0.65 -3.30
N LEU A 176 -5.44 0.40 -4.60
CA LEU A 176 -4.62 1.05 -5.61
C LEU A 176 -5.33 2.28 -6.16
N ALA A 177 -4.54 3.33 -6.42
CA ALA A 177 -5.00 4.54 -7.07
C ALA A 177 -3.96 4.98 -8.08
N TYR A 178 -4.39 5.69 -9.11
CA TYR A 178 -3.50 6.23 -10.12
C TYR A 178 -2.68 7.39 -9.55
N ASP A 179 -1.38 7.33 -9.80
CA ASP A 179 -0.42 8.39 -9.51
C ASP A 179 0.67 8.36 -10.59
N ALA A 180 0.61 9.32 -11.51
CA ALA A 180 1.58 9.45 -12.60
C ALA A 180 3.03 9.60 -12.10
N GLU A 181 3.19 10.11 -10.88
CA GLU A 181 4.47 10.37 -10.22
C GLU A 181 4.77 9.32 -9.14
N CYS A 182 4.12 8.16 -9.20
CA CYS A 182 4.43 7.02 -8.36
C CYS A 182 5.93 6.72 -8.41
N LYS A 183 6.52 6.52 -7.24
CA LYS A 183 7.96 6.29 -7.10
C LYS A 183 8.23 4.80 -7.03
N LEU A 184 9.29 4.39 -7.71
CA LEU A 184 9.81 3.03 -7.71
C LEU A 184 11.31 3.10 -7.39
N LYS A 185 11.76 2.27 -6.45
CA LYS A 185 13.18 2.13 -6.15
C LYS A 185 13.86 1.40 -7.30
N ASN A 186 14.73 2.11 -8.01
CA ASN A 186 15.59 1.50 -9.01
C ASN A 186 16.70 0.73 -8.27
N ASN A 187 16.73 -0.59 -8.45
CA ASN A 187 17.79 -1.46 -7.93
C ASN A 187 19.07 -1.35 -8.75
#